data_AF-A0A1D6ET85-F1
#
_entry.id   AF-A0A1D6ET85-F1
#
_cell.length_a   1.000
_cell.length_b   1.000
_cell.length_c   1.000
_cell.angle_alpha   90.00
_cell.angle_beta   90.00
_cell.angle_gamma   90.00
#
_symmetry.space_group_name_H-M   'P 1'
#
loop_
_entity.id
_entity.type
_entity.pdbx_description
1 polymer ?
#
loop_
_entity_poly.entity_id
_entity_poly.type
_entity_poly.pdbx_seq_one_letter_code
_entity_poly.pdbx_strand_id
1 'polypeptide(L)'
;MRRAAVAATTTTTRMAAEEMRRASASTATAEMPASPAPAQAGSRWARVWPRALRWIPTSTDRIIAAEKRLLTIVKTGYVQERVNIGSAPPGSKVRWFRSASDEPRFINTVTFDSKENAPTLVMVHGYGASQGFFFRNFDALASRFRVIAIDQLGWGGSSRPDFTCKSTEETEAWFIDSFEEWRKAKNLSNFILLGHSFGGYVAAKYALKRPLEHMHITTVLHPRPEQHKKDAHRGLRRVILYCPLTCNSASDWKVPTTFIYGQQDWMNYQGAQQARKDMKVPCEIIRVPQGGHFVFIDNPSGFHSAVFYACRNLLSVNGEEGFTFPDGLISA
;
A
#
# COMPACT_ATOMS: atom_id res chain seq x y z
N MET A 1 37.57 -32.83 -7.43
CA MET A 1 38.01 -33.47 -8.70
C MET A 1 37.24 -34.77 -8.92
N ARG A 2 36.25 -34.76 -9.81
CA ARG A 2 35.69 -35.91 -10.55
C ARG A 2 34.86 -35.30 -11.68
N ARG A 3 35.33 -35.48 -12.93
CA ARG A 3 34.68 -35.02 -14.16
C ARG A 3 33.56 -36.00 -14.53
N ALA A 4 32.37 -35.49 -14.86
CA ALA A 4 31.33 -36.25 -15.54
C ALA A 4 31.20 -35.71 -16.97
N ALA A 5 31.42 -36.59 -17.94
CA ALA A 5 31.34 -36.31 -19.36
C ALA A 5 29.90 -36.48 -19.86
N VAL A 6 29.52 -35.56 -20.75
CA VAL A 6 28.27 -35.51 -21.50
C VAL A 6 28.32 -36.52 -22.64
N ALA A 7 27.26 -37.33 -22.79
CA ALA A 7 27.02 -38.13 -23.99
C ALA A 7 25.82 -37.56 -24.74
N ALA A 8 26.05 -37.18 -25.99
CA ALA A 8 25.06 -36.70 -26.94
C ALA A 8 24.46 -37.88 -27.72
N THR A 9 23.15 -37.84 -27.98
CA THR A 9 22.49 -38.78 -28.89
C THR A 9 21.95 -38.01 -30.08
N THR A 10 22.49 -38.32 -31.25
CA THR A 10 22.11 -37.82 -32.57
C THR A 10 21.08 -38.76 -33.17
N THR A 11 19.98 -38.23 -33.70
CA THR A 11 19.11 -38.96 -34.65
C THR A 11 18.79 -38.02 -35.81
N THR A 12 19.11 -38.43 -37.03
CA THR A 12 18.86 -37.70 -38.28
C THR A 12 18.38 -38.68 -39.35
N THR A 13 17.21 -38.42 -39.92
CA THR A 13 16.73 -38.90 -41.25
C THR A 13 15.55 -37.98 -41.65
N ARG A 14 15.67 -36.93 -42.50
CA ARG A 14 15.57 -36.86 -43.99
C ARG A 14 14.47 -37.77 -44.57
N MET A 15 13.33 -37.29 -45.08
CA MET A 15 12.99 -36.73 -46.42
C MET A 15 11.45 -36.94 -46.57
N ALA A 16 10.61 -36.32 -47.40
CA ALA A 16 10.67 -35.33 -48.47
C ALA A 16 9.25 -34.74 -48.64
N ALA A 17 9.17 -33.59 -49.30
CA ALA A 17 7.94 -32.95 -49.75
C ALA A 17 7.59 -33.43 -51.16
N GLU A 18 6.35 -33.85 -51.42
CA GLU A 18 5.68 -33.74 -52.72
C GLU A 18 4.21 -34.18 -52.58
N GLU A 19 3.25 -33.34 -53.00
CA GLU A 19 2.04 -33.74 -53.75
C GLU A 19 1.04 -32.57 -53.81
N MET A 20 1.27 -31.69 -54.79
CA MET A 20 0.25 -30.84 -55.39
C MET A 20 -0.09 -31.42 -56.77
N ARG A 21 -1.40 -31.43 -57.09
CA ARG A 21 -2.01 -31.29 -58.44
C ARG A 21 -2.46 -32.55 -59.20
N ARG A 22 -3.79 -32.76 -59.24
CA ARG A 22 -4.70 -33.14 -60.36
C ARG A 22 -5.92 -33.89 -59.75
N ALA A 23 -7.17 -33.76 -60.18
CA ALA A 23 -7.79 -33.16 -61.36
C ALA A 23 -9.27 -32.80 -61.07
N SER A 24 -9.82 -32.01 -62.00
CA SER A 24 -11.14 -31.38 -62.09
C SER A 24 -12.32 -32.28 -62.48
N ALA A 25 -13.53 -31.82 -62.15
CA ALA A 25 -14.70 -31.61 -63.03
C ALA A 25 -16.01 -32.34 -62.63
N SER A 26 -17.07 -31.58 -62.34
CA SER A 26 -18.38 -31.69 -63.04
C SER A 26 -19.33 -30.57 -62.62
N THR A 27 -19.90 -29.92 -63.63
CA THR A 27 -20.87 -28.82 -63.62
C THR A 27 -22.30 -29.33 -63.39
N ALA A 28 -23.13 -28.65 -62.59
CA ALA A 28 -24.58 -28.63 -62.78
C ALA A 28 -25.22 -27.44 -62.03
N THR A 29 -26.05 -26.70 -62.76
CA THR A 29 -26.88 -25.55 -62.39
C THR A 29 -28.17 -25.97 -61.67
N ALA A 30 -28.64 -25.21 -60.67
CA ALA A 30 -30.01 -24.67 -60.61
C ALA A 30 -30.34 -23.96 -59.27
N GLU A 31 -30.92 -22.76 -59.41
CA GLU A 31 -31.94 -22.09 -58.58
C GLU A 31 -31.63 -21.54 -57.18
N MET A 32 -31.81 -20.21 -57.06
CA MET A 32 -31.96 -19.43 -55.83
C MET A 32 -33.38 -19.60 -55.25
N PRO A 33 -33.52 -19.71 -53.92
CA PRO A 33 -34.38 -18.71 -53.27
C PRO A 33 -33.92 -18.23 -51.88
N ALA A 34 -34.29 -16.96 -51.62
CA ALA A 34 -34.48 -16.27 -50.33
C ALA A 34 -33.28 -16.02 -49.39
N SER A 35 -32.98 -14.73 -49.18
CA SER A 35 -32.16 -14.25 -48.06
C SER A 35 -32.87 -14.41 -46.71
N PRO A 36 -32.14 -14.83 -45.66
CA PRO A 36 -32.36 -14.28 -44.32
C PRO A 36 -31.07 -13.84 -43.61
N ALA A 37 -31.15 -12.63 -43.05
CA ALA A 37 -30.40 -12.02 -41.93
C ALA A 37 -28.85 -11.93 -41.97
N PRO A 38 -28.26 -10.75 -41.65
CA PRO A 38 -26.82 -10.65 -41.47
C PRO A 38 -26.42 -11.42 -40.22
N ALA A 39 -25.62 -12.47 -40.40
CA ALA A 39 -24.94 -13.16 -39.31
C ALA A 39 -24.09 -12.14 -38.54
N GLN A 40 -24.30 -12.07 -37.23
CA GLN A 40 -23.46 -11.29 -36.32
C GLN A 40 -22.00 -11.72 -36.51
N ALA A 41 -21.20 -10.82 -37.08
CA ALA A 41 -19.75 -10.94 -37.11
C ALA A 41 -19.25 -10.85 -35.66
N GLY A 42 -19.27 -11.98 -34.96
CA GLY A 42 -18.60 -12.13 -33.68
C GLY A 42 -17.14 -11.74 -33.86
N SER A 43 -16.73 -10.68 -33.17
CA SER A 43 -15.40 -10.11 -33.30
C SER A 43 -14.34 -11.14 -32.93
N ARG A 44 -13.69 -11.69 -33.97
CA ARG A 44 -12.51 -12.56 -33.87
C ARG A 44 -11.33 -11.88 -33.16
N TRP A 45 -11.47 -10.59 -32.85
CA TRP A 45 -10.56 -9.71 -32.12
C TRP A 45 -10.54 -9.97 -30.61
N ALA A 46 -11.55 -10.61 -30.02
CA ALA A 46 -11.59 -10.88 -28.58
C ALA A 46 -10.63 -12.01 -28.11
N ARG A 47 -9.98 -12.73 -29.03
CA ARG A 47 -9.12 -13.89 -28.70
C ARG A 47 -7.60 -13.66 -28.77
N VAL A 48 -7.15 -12.45 -29.09
CA VAL A 48 -5.70 -12.16 -29.19
C VAL A 48 -5.36 -10.89 -28.42
N TRP A 49 -5.72 -10.82 -27.14
CA TRP A 49 -5.00 -9.91 -26.25
C TRP A 49 -3.58 -10.48 -26.10
N PRO A 50 -2.50 -9.74 -26.43
CA PRO A 50 -1.14 -10.28 -26.40
C PRO A 50 -0.84 -10.86 -25.02
N ARG A 51 -0.36 -12.12 -24.97
CA ARG A 51 0.14 -12.72 -23.72
C ARG A 51 1.23 -11.86 -23.05
N ALA A 52 1.88 -10.98 -23.81
CA ALA A 52 2.84 -9.98 -23.34
C ALA A 52 2.24 -8.84 -22.50
N LEU A 53 0.92 -8.59 -22.59
CA LEU A 53 0.20 -7.60 -21.77
C LEU A 53 -0.50 -8.25 -20.57
N ARG A 54 -0.21 -9.52 -20.26
CA ARG A 54 -0.70 -10.16 -19.05
C ARG A 54 0.04 -9.57 -17.86
N TRP A 55 -0.69 -9.10 -16.84
CA TRP A 55 -0.08 -8.74 -15.56
C TRP A 55 0.68 -9.96 -15.02
N ILE A 56 2.01 -9.86 -14.97
CA ILE A 56 2.87 -10.88 -14.37
C ILE A 56 3.01 -10.49 -12.89
N PRO A 57 2.68 -11.39 -11.94
CA PRO A 57 2.94 -11.14 -10.53
C PRO A 57 4.39 -10.70 -10.35
N THR A 58 4.61 -9.57 -9.67
CA THR A 58 5.95 -9.07 -9.42
C THR A 58 6.72 -10.13 -8.62
N SER A 59 7.90 -10.52 -9.11
CA SER A 59 8.77 -11.46 -8.40
C SER A 59 9.08 -10.93 -7.00
N THR A 60 8.82 -11.75 -5.99
CA THR A 60 9.11 -11.42 -4.59
C THR A 60 10.60 -11.13 -4.40
N ASP A 61 11.46 -11.90 -5.07
CA ASP A 61 12.92 -11.70 -5.03
C ASP A 61 13.32 -10.34 -5.60
N ARG A 62 12.68 -9.88 -6.68
CA ARG A 62 12.95 -8.55 -7.25
C ARG A 62 12.53 -7.43 -6.31
N ILE A 63 11.43 -7.60 -5.58
CA ILE A 63 10.98 -6.62 -4.57
C ILE A 63 11.98 -6.57 -3.41
N ILE A 64 12.37 -7.74 -2.88
CA ILE A 64 13.37 -7.83 -1.79
C ILE A 64 14.70 -7.22 -2.24
N ALA A 65 15.15 -7.51 -3.47
CA ALA A 65 16.37 -6.93 -4.02
C ALA A 65 16.27 -5.40 -4.20
N ALA A 66 15.11 -4.89 -4.64
CA ALA A 66 14.88 -3.45 -4.76
C ALA A 66 14.88 -2.77 -3.38
N GLU A 67 14.21 -3.35 -2.39
CA GLU A 67 14.20 -2.86 -1.02
C GLU A 67 15.61 -2.83 -0.43
N LYS A 68 16.37 -3.92 -0.57
CA LYS A 68 17.75 -3.99 -0.08
C LYS A 68 18.62 -2.87 -0.67
N ARG A 69 18.48 -2.58 -1.97
CA ARG A 69 19.19 -1.47 -2.63
C ARG A 69 18.77 -0.09 -2.13
N LEU A 70 17.50 0.12 -1.77
CA LEU A 70 17.07 1.38 -1.16
C LEU A 70 17.66 1.54 0.25
N LEU A 71 17.64 0.46 1.03
CA LEU A 71 18.15 0.47 2.41
C LEU A 71 19.68 0.58 2.49
N THR A 72 20.45 0.33 1.41
CA THR A 72 21.90 0.61 1.40
C THR A 72 22.24 2.09 1.44
N ILE A 73 21.28 2.98 1.16
CA ILE A 73 21.46 4.44 1.22
C ILE A 73 21.36 4.93 2.68
N VAL A 74 20.69 4.16 3.54
CA VAL A 74 20.43 4.52 4.93
C VAL A 74 21.68 4.30 5.75
N LYS A 75 22.05 5.31 6.55
CA LYS A 75 23.30 5.30 7.34
C LYS A 75 23.09 4.74 8.74
N THR A 76 21.91 4.95 9.30
CA THR A 76 21.52 4.51 10.64
C THR A 76 21.36 3.00 10.65
N GLY A 77 21.93 2.34 11.66
CA GLY A 77 21.77 0.90 11.84
C GLY A 77 20.30 0.51 12.02
N TYR A 78 19.91 -0.62 11.43
CA TYR A 78 18.55 -1.13 11.50
C TYR A 78 18.49 -2.64 11.60
N VAL A 79 17.37 -3.13 12.12
CA VAL A 79 17.01 -4.55 12.12
C VAL A 79 15.84 -4.74 11.15
N GLN A 80 16.01 -5.67 10.22
CA GLN A 80 14.92 -6.13 9.36
C GLN A 80 14.46 -7.51 9.82
N GLU A 81 13.15 -7.68 10.00
CA GLU A 81 12.56 -8.93 10.46
C GLU A 81 11.22 -9.22 9.76
N ARG A 82 10.85 -10.50 9.76
CA ARG A 82 9.53 -10.98 9.31
C ARG A 82 8.69 -11.32 10.54
N VAL A 83 7.87 -10.37 10.98
CA VAL A 83 7.05 -10.53 12.19
C VAL A 83 5.88 -11.46 11.89
N ASN A 84 5.80 -12.59 12.57
CA ASN A 84 4.73 -13.56 12.42
C ASN A 84 3.41 -13.00 12.99
N ILE A 85 2.36 -12.96 12.17
CA ILE A 85 1.02 -12.52 12.55
C ILE A 85 0.00 -13.68 12.58
N GLY A 86 0.50 -14.91 12.57
CA GLY A 86 -0.27 -16.15 12.64
C GLY A 86 -0.81 -16.64 11.29
N SER A 87 -1.41 -17.83 11.32
CA SER A 87 -2.02 -18.52 10.18
C SER A 87 -3.55 -18.58 10.23
N ALA A 88 -4.18 -17.92 11.21
CA ALA A 88 -5.56 -18.12 11.68
C ALA A 88 -5.73 -19.40 12.52
N PRO A 89 -6.08 -19.29 13.82
CA PRO A 89 -6.51 -20.45 14.57
C PRO A 89 -7.83 -21.02 14.02
N PRO A 90 -8.08 -22.34 14.12
CA PRO A 90 -9.43 -22.89 13.99
C PRO A 90 -10.41 -22.13 14.89
N GLY A 91 -11.49 -21.56 14.33
CA GLY A 91 -12.47 -20.75 15.06
C GLY A 91 -12.14 -19.26 15.22
N SER A 92 -11.12 -18.74 14.52
CA SER A 92 -10.77 -17.31 14.55
C SER A 92 -11.91 -16.40 14.10
N LYS A 93 -12.16 -15.33 14.87
CA LYS A 93 -13.12 -14.25 14.52
C LYS A 93 -12.50 -13.19 13.59
N VAL A 94 -11.21 -13.28 13.29
CA VAL A 94 -10.48 -12.29 12.50
C VAL A 94 -10.78 -12.48 11.01
N ARG A 95 -11.36 -11.45 10.39
CA ARG A 95 -12.16 -11.59 9.15
C ARG A 95 -11.34 -11.81 7.88
N TRP A 96 -10.05 -11.51 7.89
CA TRP A 96 -9.17 -11.54 6.72
C TRP A 96 -8.35 -12.81 6.58
N PHE A 97 -8.43 -13.70 7.56
CA PHE A 97 -7.82 -15.02 7.52
C PHE A 97 -8.48 -16.01 6.55
N ARG A 98 -9.38 -15.56 5.67
CA ARG A 98 -10.09 -16.41 4.69
C ARG A 98 -9.20 -16.79 3.49
N SER A 99 -8.02 -17.28 3.78
CA SER A 99 -7.15 -17.93 2.81
C SER A 99 -7.33 -19.44 2.95
N ALA A 100 -7.20 -20.16 1.85
CA ALA A 100 -7.23 -21.63 1.85
C ALA A 100 -5.96 -22.28 2.44
N SER A 101 -4.96 -21.47 2.83
CA SER A 101 -3.66 -21.92 3.33
C SER A 101 -3.49 -21.63 4.82
N ASP A 102 -3.06 -22.67 5.56
CA ASP A 102 -2.73 -22.63 6.98
C ASP A 102 -1.27 -22.16 7.24
N GLU A 103 -0.59 -21.64 6.22
CA GLU A 103 0.78 -21.15 6.38
C GLU A 103 0.81 -19.87 7.22
N PRO A 104 1.80 -19.71 8.13
CA PRO A 104 1.97 -18.50 8.89
C PRO A 104 2.23 -17.30 7.98
N ARG A 105 1.69 -16.16 8.37
CA ARG A 105 1.80 -14.91 7.62
C ARG A 105 2.73 -13.97 8.35
N PHE A 106 3.40 -13.14 7.58
CA PHE A 106 4.41 -12.25 8.12
C PHE A 106 4.25 -10.84 7.59
N ILE A 107 4.55 -9.88 8.45
CA ILE A 107 4.72 -8.47 8.10
C ILE A 107 6.22 -8.16 8.09
N ASN A 108 6.73 -7.78 6.91
CA ASN A 108 8.09 -7.29 6.77
C ASN A 108 8.21 -5.96 7.51
N THR A 109 9.16 -5.90 8.43
CA THR A 109 9.32 -4.78 9.37
C THR A 109 10.79 -4.38 9.40
N VAL A 110 11.05 -3.08 9.30
CA VAL A 110 12.37 -2.50 9.56
C VAL A 110 12.27 -1.61 10.80
N THR A 111 13.17 -1.84 11.75
CA THR A 111 13.26 -1.09 13.00
C THR A 111 14.60 -0.37 13.07
N PHE A 112 14.55 0.93 13.34
CA PHE A 112 15.68 1.77 13.69
C PHE A 112 15.56 2.09 15.18
N ASP A 113 16.48 1.57 15.97
CA ASP A 113 16.55 1.93 17.38
C ASP A 113 17.08 3.35 17.55
N SER A 114 16.71 3.97 18.67
CA SER A 114 17.11 5.32 19.02
C SER A 114 17.56 5.35 20.48
N LYS A 115 17.78 6.55 21.02
CA LYS A 115 18.13 6.71 22.44
C LYS A 115 17.08 6.06 23.33
N GLU A 116 17.51 5.63 24.51
CA GLU A 116 16.62 5.10 25.54
C GLU A 116 15.48 6.10 25.81
N ASN A 117 14.26 5.58 25.96
CA ASN A 117 13.01 6.36 26.13
C ASN A 117 12.57 7.23 24.94
N ALA A 118 13.20 7.12 23.77
CA ALA A 118 12.69 7.80 22.57
C ALA A 118 11.28 7.29 22.21
N PRO A 119 10.34 8.18 21.83
CA PRO A 119 9.00 7.77 21.42
C PRO A 119 9.06 6.86 20.18
N THR A 120 8.19 5.86 20.14
CA THR A 120 8.10 4.94 18.99
C THR A 120 7.24 5.56 17.89
N LEU A 121 7.79 5.67 16.68
CA LEU A 121 7.10 6.14 15.47
C LEU A 121 6.91 4.96 14.50
N VAL A 122 5.66 4.54 14.31
CA VAL A 122 5.27 3.50 13.35
C VAL A 122 4.87 4.14 12.03
N MET A 123 5.50 3.72 10.94
CA MET A 123 5.30 4.26 9.59
C MET A 123 4.59 3.26 8.68
N VAL A 124 3.50 3.68 8.05
CA VAL A 124 2.66 2.86 7.16
C VAL A 124 2.55 3.51 5.78
N HIS A 125 3.00 2.78 4.76
CA HIS A 125 3.05 3.27 3.38
C HIS A 125 1.68 3.31 2.69
N GLY A 126 1.59 4.04 1.56
CA GLY A 126 0.39 4.14 0.72
C GLY A 126 0.14 2.94 -0.20
N TYR A 127 -0.89 3.07 -1.05
CA TYR A 127 -1.31 2.01 -1.98
C TYR A 127 -0.19 1.64 -2.97
N GLY A 128 0.10 0.34 -3.10
CA GLY A 128 1.08 -0.17 -4.06
C GLY A 128 2.55 0.19 -3.76
N ALA A 129 2.82 0.75 -2.58
CA ALA A 129 4.17 1.09 -2.13
C ALA A 129 4.77 -0.01 -1.22
N SER A 130 5.88 0.32 -0.58
CA SER A 130 6.53 -0.46 0.49
C SER A 130 7.16 0.48 1.52
N GLN A 131 7.55 -0.05 2.68
CA GLN A 131 8.29 0.69 3.71
C GLN A 131 9.58 1.31 3.18
N GLY A 132 10.23 0.68 2.18
CA GLY A 132 11.41 1.20 1.51
C GLY A 132 11.21 2.56 0.83
N PHE A 133 9.99 3.01 0.57
CA PHE A 133 9.73 4.36 0.03
C PHE A 133 10.15 5.47 1.00
N PHE A 134 10.22 5.17 2.30
CA PHE A 134 10.66 6.13 3.32
C PHE A 134 12.19 6.25 3.44
N PHE A 135 12.99 5.64 2.57
CA PHE A 135 14.46 5.58 2.69
C PHE A 135 15.16 6.93 2.95
N ARG A 136 14.63 8.05 2.41
CA ARG A 136 15.19 9.41 2.63
C ARG A 136 14.92 9.97 4.03
N ASN A 137 14.07 9.30 4.82
CA ASN A 137 13.52 9.83 6.06
C ASN A 137 14.03 9.09 7.30
N PHE A 138 14.46 7.83 7.15
CA PHE A 138 14.84 6.99 8.28
C PHE A 138 15.95 7.61 9.12
N ASP A 139 17.04 8.10 8.52
CA ASP A 139 18.16 8.67 9.26
C ASP A 139 17.75 9.89 10.10
N ALA A 140 16.95 10.79 9.52
CA ALA A 140 16.50 11.99 10.21
C ALA A 140 15.52 11.64 11.34
N LEU A 141 14.52 10.81 11.07
CA LEU A 141 13.51 10.44 12.06
C LEU A 141 14.10 9.57 13.20
N ALA A 142 15.00 8.64 12.89
CA ALA A 142 15.65 7.78 13.87
C ALA A 142 16.51 8.56 14.90
N SER A 143 16.93 9.79 14.55
CA SER A 143 17.65 10.66 15.48
C SER A 143 16.82 11.12 16.69
N ARG A 144 15.48 11.05 16.59
CA ARG A 144 14.54 11.52 17.63
C ARG A 144 13.51 10.46 18.05
N PHE A 145 13.27 9.46 17.20
CA PHE A 145 12.27 8.42 17.42
C PHE A 145 12.90 7.03 17.30
N ARG A 146 12.37 6.06 18.03
CA ARG A 146 12.47 4.66 17.61
C ARG A 146 11.55 4.46 16.41
N VAL A 147 12.09 4.30 15.21
CA VAL A 147 11.30 4.21 13.98
C VAL A 147 11.02 2.76 13.63
N ILE A 148 9.76 2.43 13.35
CA ILE A 148 9.33 1.10 12.90
C ILE A 148 8.52 1.27 11.63
N ALA A 149 9.05 0.83 10.50
CA ALA A 149 8.35 0.90 9.22
C ALA A 149 7.90 -0.49 8.76
N ILE A 150 6.66 -0.60 8.27
CA ILE A 150 6.07 -1.89 7.90
C ILE A 150 5.62 -1.91 6.46
N ASP A 151 5.72 -3.09 5.84
CA ASP A 151 4.98 -3.41 4.64
C ASP A 151 3.61 -3.97 5.00
N GLN A 152 2.54 -3.35 4.54
CA GLN A 152 1.20 -3.88 4.83
C GLN A 152 1.00 -5.26 4.19
N LEU A 153 0.11 -6.09 4.76
CA LEU A 153 -0.18 -7.42 4.24
C LEU A 153 -0.63 -7.36 2.77
N GLY A 154 0.04 -8.13 1.91
CA GLY A 154 -0.16 -8.09 0.46
C GLY A 154 0.84 -7.21 -0.30
N TRP A 155 1.65 -6.41 0.39
CA TRP A 155 2.59 -5.45 -0.21
C TRP A 155 4.05 -5.67 0.24
N GLY A 156 4.98 -5.04 -0.48
CA GLY A 156 6.42 -5.10 -0.20
C GLY A 156 6.97 -6.52 0.03
N GLY A 157 7.77 -6.70 1.07
CA GLY A 157 8.29 -7.98 1.53
C GLY A 157 7.33 -8.79 2.40
N SER A 158 6.13 -8.29 2.71
CA SER A 158 5.13 -9.01 3.52
C SER A 158 4.49 -10.17 2.76
N SER A 159 3.88 -11.08 3.51
CA SER A 159 3.12 -12.20 2.93
C SER A 159 2.02 -11.69 1.99
N ARG A 160 1.74 -12.46 0.94
CA ARG A 160 0.69 -12.18 -0.06
C ARG A 160 -0.35 -13.30 -0.08
N PRO A 161 -1.26 -13.36 0.92
CA PRO A 161 -2.38 -14.29 0.84
C PRO A 161 -3.29 -13.96 -0.33
N ASP A 162 -4.07 -14.96 -0.75
CA ASP A 162 -5.18 -14.72 -1.68
C ASP A 162 -6.14 -13.68 -1.12
N PHE A 163 -6.30 -12.59 -1.86
CA PHE A 163 -7.20 -11.52 -1.49
C PHE A 163 -8.62 -11.87 -1.91
N THR A 164 -9.41 -12.41 -0.98
CA THR A 164 -10.77 -12.91 -1.25
C THR A 164 -11.89 -11.96 -0.79
N CYS A 165 -11.54 -10.79 -0.25
CA CYS A 165 -12.49 -9.79 0.27
C CYS A 165 -13.46 -9.31 -0.83
N LYS A 166 -14.77 -9.36 -0.54
CA LYS A 166 -15.85 -8.98 -1.47
C LYS A 166 -16.53 -7.67 -1.11
N SER A 167 -16.36 -7.20 0.13
CA SER A 167 -16.93 -5.95 0.61
C SER A 167 -15.86 -4.94 1.07
N THR A 168 -16.27 -3.69 1.25
CA THR A 168 -15.42 -2.64 1.83
C THR A 168 -15.00 -3.01 3.24
N GLU A 169 -15.95 -3.49 4.05
CA GLU A 169 -15.75 -3.83 5.46
C GLU A 169 -14.78 -5.00 5.63
N GLU A 170 -14.86 -6.00 4.75
CA GLU A 170 -13.91 -7.11 4.72
C GLU A 170 -12.51 -6.64 4.32
N THR A 171 -12.42 -5.71 3.37
CA THR A 171 -11.15 -5.13 2.94
C THR A 171 -10.54 -4.25 4.02
N GLU A 172 -11.34 -3.43 4.71
CA GLU A 172 -10.89 -2.65 5.86
C GLU A 172 -10.34 -3.57 6.95
N ALA A 173 -11.10 -4.61 7.31
CA ALA A 173 -10.67 -5.59 8.31
C ALA A 173 -9.35 -6.29 7.93
N TRP A 174 -9.11 -6.52 6.63
CA TRP A 174 -7.84 -7.06 6.15
C TRP A 174 -6.63 -6.26 6.58
N PHE A 175 -6.63 -4.95 6.36
CA PHE A 175 -5.48 -4.12 6.72
C PHE A 175 -5.44 -3.83 8.23
N ILE A 176 -6.59 -3.53 8.83
CA ILE A 176 -6.68 -3.10 10.24
C ILE A 176 -6.36 -4.25 11.19
N ASP A 177 -6.96 -5.42 10.98
CA ASP A 177 -6.78 -6.52 11.93
C ASP A 177 -5.40 -7.17 11.72
N SER A 178 -4.84 -7.20 10.50
CA SER A 178 -3.45 -7.69 10.30
C SER A 178 -2.41 -6.75 10.93
N PHE A 179 -2.65 -5.44 10.88
CA PHE A 179 -1.87 -4.46 11.64
C PHE A 179 -1.99 -4.68 13.16
N GLU A 180 -3.18 -5.00 13.67
CA GLU A 180 -3.36 -5.31 15.10
C GLU A 180 -2.60 -6.56 15.55
N GLU A 181 -2.63 -7.64 14.75
CA GLU A 181 -1.86 -8.85 15.06
C GLU A 181 -0.34 -8.58 15.01
N TRP A 182 0.12 -7.77 14.05
CA TRP A 182 1.50 -7.30 14.03
C TRP A 182 1.87 -6.49 15.28
N ARG A 183 1.02 -5.53 15.68
CA ARG A 183 1.24 -4.72 16.88
C ARG A 183 1.34 -5.59 18.14
N LYS A 184 0.45 -6.58 18.29
CA LYS A 184 0.49 -7.55 19.39
C LYS A 184 1.79 -8.35 19.39
N ALA A 185 2.21 -8.87 18.23
CA ALA A 185 3.45 -9.63 18.08
C ALA A 185 4.69 -8.79 18.41
N LYS A 186 4.68 -7.48 18.10
CA LYS A 186 5.73 -6.53 18.48
C LYS A 186 5.63 -6.00 19.91
N ASN A 187 4.59 -6.39 20.66
CA ASN A 187 4.30 -5.95 22.02
C ASN A 187 4.28 -4.41 22.16
N LEU A 188 3.67 -3.71 21.21
CA LEU A 188 3.61 -2.24 21.23
C LEU A 188 2.35 -1.75 21.95
N SER A 189 2.49 -1.13 23.11
CA SER A 189 1.38 -0.53 23.85
C SER A 189 1.09 0.92 23.42
N ASN A 190 2.14 1.73 23.25
CA ASN A 190 2.06 3.15 22.90
C ASN A 190 3.01 3.48 21.75
N PHE A 191 2.49 4.13 20.70
CA PHE A 191 3.29 4.56 19.56
C PHE A 191 2.56 5.65 18.76
N ILE A 192 3.34 6.46 18.06
CA ILE A 192 2.87 7.46 17.09
C ILE A 192 2.67 6.75 15.75
N LEU A 193 1.52 6.93 15.09
CA LEU A 193 1.21 6.25 13.82
C LEU A 193 1.20 7.22 12.64
N LEU A 194 2.24 7.17 11.81
CA LEU A 194 2.39 7.96 10.59
C LEU A 194 1.93 7.13 9.39
N GLY A 195 0.81 7.51 8.78
CA GLY A 195 0.26 6.79 7.62
C GLY A 195 0.18 7.66 6.36
N HIS A 196 0.93 7.30 5.31
CA HIS A 196 0.85 8.00 4.02
C HIS A 196 -0.29 7.47 3.14
N SER A 197 -1.06 8.37 2.53
CA SER A 197 -2.12 8.01 1.55
C SER A 197 -3.05 6.92 2.10
N PHE A 198 -3.13 5.76 1.45
CA PHE A 198 -3.87 4.60 1.95
C PHE A 198 -3.42 4.11 3.34
N GLY A 199 -2.13 4.19 3.68
CA GLY A 199 -1.67 3.90 5.05
C GLY A 199 -2.27 4.86 6.08
N GLY A 200 -2.54 6.10 5.66
CA GLY A 200 -3.25 7.08 6.46
C GLY A 200 -4.73 6.76 6.68
N TYR A 201 -5.38 6.21 5.65
CA TYR A 201 -6.73 5.66 5.78
C TYR A 201 -6.78 4.53 6.82
N VAL A 202 -5.82 3.59 6.74
CA VAL A 202 -5.72 2.47 7.66
C VAL A 202 -5.47 2.97 9.08
N ALA A 203 -4.58 3.97 9.25
CA ALA A 203 -4.31 4.60 10.53
C ALA A 203 -5.56 5.25 11.14
N ALA A 204 -6.30 6.05 10.36
CA ALA A 204 -7.56 6.67 10.77
C ALA A 204 -8.59 5.63 11.26
N LYS A 205 -8.79 4.55 10.49
CA LYS A 205 -9.71 3.48 10.86
C LYS A 205 -9.25 2.69 12.08
N TYR A 206 -7.94 2.48 12.21
CA TYR A 206 -7.37 1.82 13.37
C TYR A 206 -7.60 2.63 14.65
N ALA A 207 -7.42 3.95 14.57
CA ALA A 207 -7.69 4.90 15.66
C ALA A 207 -9.12 4.88 16.19
N LEU A 208 -10.10 4.77 15.29
CA LEU A 208 -11.51 4.72 15.67
C LEU A 208 -11.83 3.47 16.51
N LYS A 209 -11.09 2.37 16.30
CA LYS A 209 -11.25 1.12 17.05
C LYS A 209 -10.45 1.09 18.36
N ARG A 210 -9.41 1.91 18.50
CA ARG A 210 -8.51 1.92 19.66
C ARG A 210 -8.20 3.35 20.10
N PRO A 211 -8.57 3.74 21.34
CA PRO A 211 -8.11 5.00 21.90
C PRO A 211 -6.61 4.86 22.21
N LEU A 212 -5.75 5.28 21.29
CA LEU A 212 -4.32 5.45 21.55
C LEU A 212 -4.10 6.84 22.16
N GLU A 213 -3.22 6.96 23.14
CA GLU A 213 -2.95 8.24 23.82
C GLU A 213 -2.35 9.29 22.87
N HIS A 214 -1.52 8.86 21.91
CA HIS A 214 -0.83 9.77 20.98
C HIS A 214 -0.65 9.15 19.59
N MET A 215 -1.38 9.64 18.59
CA MET A 215 -1.35 9.11 17.23
C MET A 215 -1.37 10.25 16.21
N HIS A 216 -0.19 10.72 15.81
CA HIS A 216 -0.08 11.74 14.76
C HIS A 216 -0.26 11.13 13.38
N ILE A 217 -1.49 11.19 12.86
CA ILE A 217 -1.76 10.72 11.51
C ILE A 217 -1.33 11.77 10.47
N THR A 218 -0.16 11.59 9.87
CA THR A 218 0.29 12.33 8.67
C THR A 218 -0.39 11.80 7.41
N THR A 219 -1.69 12.05 7.27
CA THR A 219 -2.45 11.62 6.09
C THR A 219 -2.32 12.58 4.93
N VAL A 220 -2.07 12.00 3.75
CA VAL A 220 -2.39 12.61 2.46
C VAL A 220 -3.68 11.97 1.95
N LEU A 221 -4.84 12.41 2.46
CA LEU A 221 -6.15 11.87 2.06
C LEU A 221 -7.01 12.92 1.37
N HIS A 222 -7.83 12.45 0.43
CA HIS A 222 -8.82 13.20 -0.31
C HIS A 222 -10.19 12.60 0.00
N PRO A 223 -11.03 13.26 0.80
CA PRO A 223 -12.44 12.92 0.87
C PRO A 223 -13.16 13.53 -0.33
N ARG A 224 -13.72 12.68 -1.19
CA ARG A 224 -14.76 13.12 -2.13
C ARG A 224 -16.11 13.12 -1.40
N PRO A 225 -16.95 14.15 -1.60
CA PRO A 225 -18.36 14.10 -1.26
C PRO A 225 -19.06 12.90 -1.92
N GLU A 226 -20.10 12.39 -1.26
CA GLU A 226 -20.78 11.11 -1.50
C GLU A 226 -21.50 10.96 -2.87
N GLN A 227 -21.36 11.91 -3.80
CA GLN A 227 -22.25 12.08 -4.96
C GLN A 227 -22.03 11.11 -6.13
N HIS A 228 -20.93 10.34 -6.16
CA HIS A 228 -20.68 9.37 -7.24
C HIS A 228 -20.66 7.91 -6.74
N LYS A 229 -21.81 7.40 -6.28
CA LYS A 229 -21.98 6.00 -5.86
C LYS A 229 -22.07 4.99 -7.01
N LYS A 230 -22.29 5.43 -8.26
CA LYS A 230 -22.77 4.54 -9.33
C LYS A 230 -21.69 3.77 -10.10
N ASP A 231 -20.42 4.22 -10.13
CA ASP A 231 -19.42 3.66 -11.06
C ASP A 231 -18.19 2.97 -10.40
N ALA A 232 -18.19 2.79 -9.08
CA ALA A 232 -17.07 2.19 -8.37
C ALA A 232 -17.29 0.69 -8.07
N HIS A 233 -16.50 -0.18 -8.71
CA HIS A 233 -16.48 -1.62 -8.45
C HIS A 233 -16.29 -1.96 -6.95
N ARG A 234 -16.85 -3.10 -6.52
CA ARG A 234 -16.85 -3.61 -5.11
C ARG A 234 -15.43 -3.87 -4.58
N GLY A 235 -15.23 -3.76 -3.26
CA GLY A 235 -14.01 -4.18 -2.55
C GLY A 235 -12.87 -3.14 -2.56
N LEU A 236 -11.62 -3.60 -2.75
CA LEU A 236 -10.38 -2.81 -2.63
C LEU A 236 -10.36 -1.52 -3.45
N ARG A 237 -10.89 -1.53 -4.68
CA ARG A 237 -10.98 -0.32 -5.52
C ARG A 237 -11.82 0.78 -4.86
N ARG A 238 -12.89 0.42 -4.15
CA ARG A 238 -13.73 1.39 -3.43
C ARG A 238 -13.00 1.97 -2.23
N VAL A 239 -12.26 1.15 -1.47
CA VAL A 239 -11.48 1.61 -0.31
C VAL A 239 -10.38 2.59 -0.74
N ILE A 240 -9.72 2.33 -1.88
CA ILE A 240 -8.64 3.18 -2.40
C ILE A 240 -9.19 4.48 -3.01
N LEU A 241 -10.29 4.41 -3.77
CA LEU A 241 -10.81 5.55 -4.54
C LEU A 241 -11.81 6.41 -3.75
N TYR A 242 -12.45 5.85 -2.71
CA TYR A 242 -13.49 6.51 -1.92
C TYR A 242 -13.14 6.45 -0.44
N CYS A 243 -12.58 7.54 0.07
CA CYS A 243 -12.38 7.75 1.51
C CYS A 243 -13.26 8.91 2.02
N PRO A 244 -14.58 8.73 2.22
CA PRO A 244 -15.41 9.73 2.90
C PRO A 244 -15.17 9.78 4.43
N LEU A 245 -14.21 9.02 4.95
CA LEU A 245 -14.08 8.73 6.38
C LEU A 245 -13.64 9.91 7.23
N THR A 246 -12.72 10.74 6.74
CA THR A 246 -12.18 11.83 7.55
C THR A 246 -13.30 12.81 7.94
N CYS A 247 -14.23 13.10 7.04
CA CYS A 247 -15.34 14.01 7.35
C CYS A 247 -16.46 13.29 8.13
N ASN A 248 -16.90 12.10 7.68
CA ASN A 248 -18.10 11.48 8.25
C ASN A 248 -17.89 10.86 9.64
N SER A 249 -16.65 10.61 10.05
CA SER A 249 -16.32 10.04 11.36
C SER A 249 -15.44 10.94 12.23
N ALA A 250 -15.11 12.15 11.78
CA ALA A 250 -14.21 13.07 12.50
C ALA A 250 -14.60 13.29 13.97
N SER A 251 -15.91 13.39 14.25
CA SER A 251 -16.46 13.60 15.59
C SER A 251 -16.25 12.42 16.56
N ASP A 252 -15.95 11.23 16.03
CA ASP A 252 -15.68 10.02 16.80
C ASP A 252 -14.17 9.83 17.08
N TRP A 253 -13.31 10.67 16.51
CA TRP A 253 -11.87 10.58 16.71
C TRP A 253 -11.50 11.00 18.13
N LYS A 254 -10.64 10.19 18.76
CA LYS A 254 -10.23 10.33 20.15
C LYS A 254 -8.76 10.70 20.33
N VAL A 255 -8.03 10.89 19.23
CA VAL A 255 -6.58 11.07 19.27
C VAL A 255 -6.15 12.33 18.53
N PRO A 256 -5.26 13.16 19.12
CA PRO A 256 -4.70 14.33 18.43
C PRO A 256 -4.13 13.96 17.07
N THR A 257 -4.43 14.75 16.04
CA THR A 257 -4.10 14.43 14.64
C THR A 257 -3.45 15.60 13.95
N THR A 258 -2.41 15.35 13.15
CA THR A 258 -1.78 16.39 12.32
C THR A 258 -1.70 15.96 10.88
N PHE A 259 -2.51 16.58 10.03
CA PHE A 259 -2.47 16.38 8.59
C PHE A 259 -1.26 17.10 7.99
N ILE A 260 -0.43 16.40 7.21
CA ILE A 260 0.72 17.02 6.51
C ILE A 260 0.53 16.81 5.01
N TYR A 261 0.45 17.91 4.27
CA TYR A 261 0.24 17.92 2.82
C TYR A 261 1.39 18.59 2.09
N GLY A 262 1.68 18.15 0.87
CA GLY A 262 2.47 18.95 -0.07
C GLY A 262 1.67 20.17 -0.54
N GLN A 263 2.32 21.31 -0.77
CA GLN A 263 1.63 22.48 -1.34
C GLN A 263 1.09 22.22 -2.75
N GLN A 264 1.76 21.38 -3.53
CA GLN A 264 1.47 21.04 -4.92
C GLN A 264 0.82 19.64 -5.03
N ASP A 265 0.24 19.16 -3.94
CA ASP A 265 -0.45 17.88 -3.93
C ASP A 265 -1.71 17.94 -4.79
N TRP A 266 -1.86 16.96 -5.67
CA TRP A 266 -3.09 16.78 -6.45
C TRP A 266 -4.26 16.35 -5.55
N MET A 267 -3.97 15.83 -4.35
CA MET A 267 -4.95 15.61 -3.30
C MET A 267 -5.13 16.86 -2.45
N ASN A 268 -6.30 17.46 -2.57
CA ASN A 268 -6.71 18.66 -1.86
C ASN A 268 -6.84 18.44 -0.32
N TYR A 269 -6.33 19.41 0.46
CA TYR A 269 -6.36 19.46 1.94
C TYR A 269 -7.69 19.95 2.56
N GLN A 270 -8.63 20.47 1.77
CA GLN A 270 -9.95 20.94 2.26
C GLN A 270 -10.72 19.85 3.02
N GLY A 271 -10.48 18.58 2.68
CA GLY A 271 -10.99 17.45 3.42
C GLY A 271 -10.56 17.43 4.88
N ALA A 272 -9.29 17.72 5.14
CA ALA A 272 -8.77 17.87 6.50
C ALA A 272 -9.35 19.12 7.18
N GLN A 273 -9.53 20.22 6.45
CA GLN A 273 -10.17 21.42 7.01
C GLN A 273 -11.62 21.16 7.42
N GLN A 274 -12.36 20.36 6.65
CA GLN A 274 -13.72 19.98 7.01
C GLN A 274 -13.72 19.02 8.21
N ALA A 275 -12.89 17.98 8.18
CA ALA A 275 -12.74 17.06 9.31
C ALA A 275 -12.41 17.82 10.60
N ARG A 276 -11.49 18.78 10.56
CA ARG A 276 -11.11 19.61 11.71
C ARG A 276 -12.29 20.32 12.37
N LYS A 277 -13.30 20.77 11.62
CA LYS A 277 -14.48 21.43 12.18
C LYS A 277 -15.31 20.50 13.07
N ASP A 278 -15.29 19.21 12.75
CA ASP A 278 -16.11 18.19 13.40
C ASP A 278 -15.33 17.40 14.47
N MET A 279 -13.99 17.51 14.50
CA MET A 279 -13.12 16.83 15.46
C MET A 279 -13.19 17.46 16.86
N LYS A 280 -13.21 16.60 17.88
CA LYS A 280 -13.25 16.99 19.31
C LYS A 280 -11.86 16.95 19.98
N VAL A 281 -10.82 16.73 19.19
CA VAL A 281 -9.43 16.57 19.63
C VAL A 281 -8.54 17.52 18.83
N PRO A 282 -7.34 17.88 19.34
CA PRO A 282 -6.44 18.76 18.62
C PRO A 282 -6.18 18.27 17.19
N CYS A 283 -6.36 19.17 16.22
CA CYS A 283 -6.21 18.87 14.81
C CYS A 283 -5.44 19.99 14.11
N GLU A 284 -4.22 19.68 13.68
CA GLU A 284 -3.35 20.60 12.94
C GLU A 284 -3.29 20.22 11.46
N ILE A 285 -3.13 21.22 10.58
CA ILE A 285 -2.95 21.02 9.14
C ILE A 285 -1.70 21.79 8.74
N ILE A 286 -0.66 21.06 8.32
CA ILE A 286 0.64 21.59 7.94
C ILE A 286 0.83 21.35 6.45
N ARG A 287 1.27 22.37 5.73
CA ARG A 287 1.58 22.30 4.30
C ARG A 287 3.06 22.54 4.06
N VAL A 288 3.70 21.60 3.38
CA VAL A 288 5.14 21.60 3.08
C VAL A 288 5.37 22.20 1.68
N PRO A 289 6.22 23.24 1.55
CA PRO A 289 6.51 23.87 0.26
C PRO A 289 7.26 22.92 -0.66
N GLN A 290 7.06 23.07 -1.97
CA GLN A 290 7.70 22.23 -3.00
C GLN A 290 7.45 20.72 -2.82
N GLY A 291 6.43 20.34 -2.04
CA GLY A 291 5.99 18.96 -1.87
C GLY A 291 4.75 18.68 -2.71
N GLY A 292 4.71 17.52 -3.36
CA GLY A 292 3.50 16.93 -3.94
C GLY A 292 2.91 15.85 -3.05
N HIS A 293 2.32 14.83 -3.68
CA HIS A 293 1.66 13.72 -2.98
C HIS A 293 2.63 12.86 -2.14
N PHE A 294 3.87 12.74 -2.60
CA PHE A 294 4.94 12.04 -1.89
C PHE A 294 5.84 13.06 -1.20
N VAL A 295 5.26 13.89 -0.32
CA VAL A 295 5.94 14.99 0.38
C VAL A 295 7.27 14.59 1.02
N PHE A 296 7.36 13.38 1.58
CA PHE A 296 8.54 12.81 2.23
C PHE A 296 9.65 12.38 1.24
N ILE A 297 9.37 12.39 -0.07
CA ILE A 297 10.34 12.21 -1.15
C ILE A 297 10.66 13.56 -1.78
N ASP A 298 9.64 14.37 -2.06
CA ASP A 298 9.78 15.64 -2.78
C ASP A 298 10.53 16.69 -1.96
N ASN A 299 10.15 16.86 -0.69
CA ASN A 299 10.83 17.74 0.26
C ASN A 299 11.00 17.04 1.63
N PRO A 300 12.00 16.13 1.76
CA PRO A 300 12.22 15.38 2.99
C PRO A 300 12.51 16.30 4.18
N SER A 301 13.32 17.35 3.99
CA SER A 301 13.66 18.27 5.08
C SER A 301 12.43 18.98 5.64
N GLY A 302 11.57 19.52 4.77
CA GLY A 302 10.31 20.16 5.18
C GLY A 302 9.34 19.16 5.82
N PHE A 303 9.29 17.93 5.30
CA PHE A 303 8.52 16.84 5.90
C PHE A 303 9.02 16.47 7.30
N HIS A 304 10.33 16.34 7.51
CA HIS A 304 10.92 16.05 8.82
C HIS A 304 10.58 17.15 9.83
N SER A 305 10.75 18.42 9.44
CA SER A 305 10.38 19.56 10.28
C SER A 305 8.90 19.53 10.68
N ALA A 306 8.02 19.19 9.73
CA ALA A 306 6.59 19.05 10.00
C ALA A 306 6.28 17.90 10.99
N VAL A 307 6.94 16.74 10.85
CA VAL A 307 6.78 15.60 11.77
C VAL A 307 7.31 15.93 13.17
N PHE A 308 8.49 16.55 13.27
CA PHE A 308 9.06 16.97 14.55
C PHE A 308 8.17 18.01 15.25
N TYR A 309 7.69 19.01 14.51
CA TYR A 309 6.76 19.99 15.05
C TYR A 309 5.44 19.35 15.47
N ALA A 310 4.85 18.47 14.68
CA ALA A 310 3.63 17.76 15.05
C ALA A 310 3.82 17.01 16.37
N CYS A 311 4.94 16.31 16.53
CA CYS A 311 5.25 15.52 17.72
C CYS A 311 5.96 16.33 18.83
N ARG A 312 6.00 17.66 18.76
CA ARG A 312 6.80 18.51 19.66
C ARG A 312 6.58 18.21 21.14
N ASN A 313 5.32 18.05 21.55
CA ASN A 313 4.96 17.78 22.95
C ASN A 313 5.41 16.39 23.45
N LEU A 314 5.73 15.47 22.54
CA LEU A 314 6.24 14.13 22.84
C LEU A 314 7.76 14.08 22.81
N LEU A 315 8.39 15.05 22.14
CA LEU A 315 9.84 15.15 21.99
C LEU A 315 10.47 16.05 23.06
N SER A 316 9.71 17.00 23.62
CA SER A 316 10.18 17.87 24.69
C SER A 316 10.26 17.13 26.02
N VAL A 317 11.43 16.56 26.32
CA VAL A 317 11.77 16.10 27.67
C VAL A 317 12.17 17.34 28.48
N ASN A 318 11.40 17.68 29.52
CA ASN A 318 11.66 18.75 30.51
C ASN A 318 11.18 20.19 30.22
N GLY A 319 10.28 20.41 29.26
CA GLY A 319 9.63 21.73 29.11
C GLY A 319 10.53 22.87 28.61
N GLU A 320 11.75 22.56 28.16
CA GLU A 320 12.59 23.50 27.43
C GLU A 320 12.49 23.26 25.91
N GLU A 321 12.56 24.37 25.18
CA GLU A 321 12.24 24.56 23.75
C GLU A 321 10.74 24.57 23.43
N GLY A 322 10.19 25.79 23.43
CA GLY A 322 9.00 26.08 22.63
C GLY A 322 9.35 25.83 21.16
N PHE A 323 8.94 24.69 20.62
CA PHE A 323 9.01 24.42 19.19
C PHE A 323 8.15 25.47 18.48
N THR A 324 8.80 26.49 17.93
CA THR A 324 8.16 27.45 17.05
C THR A 324 7.73 26.76 15.76
N PHE A 325 6.70 27.30 15.12
CA PHE A 325 6.26 26.77 13.84
C PHE A 325 7.42 26.87 12.83
N PRO A 326 7.86 25.76 12.18
CA PRO A 326 9.08 25.78 11.40
C PRO A 326 9.00 26.70 10.19
N ASP A 327 10.10 27.41 9.93
CA ASP A 327 10.21 28.34 8.81
C ASP A 327 9.92 27.65 7.47
N GLY A 328 9.12 28.34 6.64
CA GLY A 328 8.73 27.87 5.30
C GLY A 328 7.58 26.87 5.27
N LEU A 329 7.17 26.29 6.40
CA LEU A 329 5.91 25.55 6.47
C LEU A 329 4.72 26.52 6.46
N ILE A 330 3.54 26.03 6.09
CA ILE A 330 2.29 26.80 6.14
C ILE A 330 1.27 26.07 7.00
N SER A 331 0.65 26.77 7.94
CA SER A 331 -0.52 26.28 8.67
C SER A 331 -1.80 26.63 7.89
N ALA A 332 -2.79 25.73 7.85
CA ALA A 332 -4.01 25.87 7.05
C ALA A 332 -5.30 25.56 7.84
#